data_AF-A0A399SW02-F1
#
_entry.id   AF-A0A399SW02-F1
#
_cell.length_a   1.000
_cell.length_b   1.000
_cell.length_c   1.000
_cell.angle_alpha   90.00
_cell.angle_beta   90.00
_cell.angle_gamma   90.00
#
_symmetry.space_group_name_H-M   'P 1'
#
loop_
_entity.id
_entity.type
_entity.pdbx_description
1 polymer ?
#
loop_
_entity_poly.entity_id
_entity_poly.type
_entity_poly.pdbx_seq_one_letter_code
_entity_poly.pdbx_strand_id
1 'polypeptide(L)'
;MNRKTYKTLVLLAAFWLAFASGMKAQENMLCQGRHWTEDEANLKMKEFAQSWNDRESWEKRATVVREGIIEGMKLNQMPERSSKLNVTISNARKMDGYVVENFIMESFPGFYITGNLYRPHELKSKNPAILCPHGHLKDKRLKADVQIRSAAFARMGAIVVAYDMVGFADSKQVTHDIPIALVLQTYNSQRVLDYLLSRGDVDPERIGVTGGSGGGTQTFMLAAIDDRIKVSAPVVQVSAHFFGGCVCESGMPVHKSDHHQTNNVEIAALCAPRPMLIVSNGGDWTSNTPLIEYPYIQKVYALYNAEHKAENVHLPLEKHDYGPSKRFAVYNFFAHHLGLDKNKLPYNYGYDESFVTVLEPDELRVFNKKNQLPANALQGNKAVMKYLNLK
;
A
#
# COMPACT_ATOMS: atom_id res chain seq x y z
N MET A 1 -43.52 34.57 15.55
CA MET A 1 -42.18 34.02 15.23
C MET A 1 -41.51 34.94 14.23
N ASN A 2 -40.31 35.45 14.54
CA ASN A 2 -39.67 36.55 13.81
C ASN A 2 -39.10 36.07 12.44
N ARG A 3 -39.24 36.86 11.37
CA ARG A 3 -38.83 36.49 9.98
C ARG A 3 -37.36 36.09 9.86
N LYS A 4 -36.49 36.60 10.74
CA LYS A 4 -35.08 36.21 10.81
C LYS A 4 -34.88 34.76 11.29
N THR A 5 -35.66 34.32 12.26
CA THR A 5 -35.56 32.96 12.83
C THR A 5 -35.99 31.90 11.81
N TYR A 6 -36.98 32.21 10.97
CA TYR A 6 -37.44 31.31 9.90
C TYR A 6 -36.39 31.12 8.80
N LYS A 7 -35.70 32.18 8.38
CA LYS A 7 -34.63 32.09 7.36
C LYS A 7 -33.43 31.27 7.86
N THR A 8 -33.05 31.41 9.13
CA THR A 8 -31.95 30.63 9.71
C THR A 8 -32.30 29.13 9.82
N LEU A 9 -33.54 28.79 10.20
CA LEU A 9 -34.02 27.41 10.26
C LEU A 9 -34.09 26.74 8.89
N VAL A 10 -34.51 27.46 7.84
CA VAL A 10 -34.55 26.95 6.46
C VAL A 10 -33.14 26.74 5.89
N LEU A 11 -32.19 27.64 6.17
CA LEU A 11 -30.79 27.48 5.77
C LEU A 11 -30.11 26.30 6.48
N LEU A 12 -30.38 26.10 7.77
CA LEU A 12 -29.90 24.93 8.52
C LEU A 12 -30.52 23.64 7.98
N ALA A 13 -31.82 23.59 7.72
CA ALA A 13 -32.49 22.42 7.17
C ALA A 13 -32.00 22.08 5.75
N ALA A 14 -31.78 23.07 4.89
CA ALA A 14 -31.23 22.88 3.55
C ALA A 14 -29.77 22.40 3.59
N PHE A 15 -28.96 22.90 4.54
CA PHE A 15 -27.60 22.44 4.75
C PHE A 15 -27.57 20.98 5.24
N TRP A 16 -28.45 20.61 6.19
CA TRP A 16 -28.58 19.23 6.67
C TRP A 16 -29.09 18.26 5.58
N LEU A 17 -30.04 18.69 4.75
CA LEU A 17 -30.54 17.89 3.61
C LEU A 17 -29.47 17.68 2.54
N ALA A 18 -28.68 18.71 2.21
CA ALA A 18 -27.58 18.62 1.25
C ALA A 18 -26.40 17.78 1.79
N PHE A 19 -26.12 17.86 3.09
CA PHE A 19 -25.07 17.05 3.72
C PHE A 19 -25.48 15.57 3.79
N ALA A 20 -26.74 15.29 4.16
CA ALA A 20 -27.27 13.93 4.21
C ALA A 20 -27.44 13.29 2.81
N SER A 21 -27.76 14.06 1.78
CA SER A 21 -27.82 13.55 0.40
C SER A 21 -26.44 13.29 -0.18
N GLY A 22 -25.44 14.14 0.11
CA GLY A 22 -24.04 13.94 -0.28
C GLY A 22 -23.43 12.68 0.33
N MET A 23 -23.69 12.41 1.62
CA MET A 23 -23.23 11.18 2.28
C MET A 23 -23.87 9.91 1.69
N LYS A 24 -25.19 9.92 1.40
CA LYS A 24 -25.87 8.79 0.75
C LYS A 24 -25.44 8.55 -0.70
N ALA A 25 -25.16 9.61 -1.45
CA ALA A 25 -24.66 9.49 -2.83
C ALA A 25 -23.25 8.87 -2.86
N GLN A 26 -22.40 9.20 -1.87
CA GLN A 26 -21.06 8.63 -1.77
C GLN A 26 -21.06 7.16 -1.32
N GLU A 27 -21.97 6.76 -0.43
CA GLU A 27 -22.16 5.33 -0.07
C GLU A 27 -22.56 4.46 -1.26
N ASN A 28 -23.38 4.97 -2.20
CA ASN A 28 -23.77 4.26 -3.42
C ASN A 28 -22.62 4.03 -4.42
N MET A 29 -21.47 4.67 -4.21
CA MET A 29 -20.28 4.55 -5.06
C MET A 29 -19.18 3.66 -4.45
N LEU A 30 -19.41 3.09 -3.26
CA LEU A 30 -18.44 2.18 -2.66
C LEU A 30 -18.54 0.78 -3.27
N CYS A 31 -17.41 0.22 -3.68
CA CYS A 31 -17.27 -1.19 -4.04
C CYS A 31 -16.49 -1.88 -2.91
N GLN A 32 -17.16 -2.66 -2.05
CA GLN A 32 -16.56 -3.20 -0.82
C GLN A 32 -16.65 -4.71 -0.75
N GLY A 33 -15.64 -5.33 -0.12
CA GLY A 33 -15.59 -6.75 0.13
C GLY A 33 -15.76 -7.56 -1.16
N ARG A 34 -16.60 -8.61 -1.11
CA ARG A 34 -17.01 -9.39 -2.27
C ARG A 34 -18.09 -8.63 -3.05
N HIS A 35 -17.70 -7.55 -3.70
CA HIS A 35 -18.63 -6.65 -4.41
C HIS A 35 -19.25 -7.32 -5.64
N TRP A 36 -18.49 -8.18 -6.31
CA TRP A 36 -18.98 -9.03 -7.40
C TRP A 36 -18.81 -10.49 -7.03
N THR A 37 -19.64 -11.34 -7.64
CA THR A 37 -19.36 -12.76 -7.76
C THR A 37 -18.18 -12.99 -8.71
N GLU A 38 -17.59 -14.18 -8.66
CA GLU A 38 -16.46 -14.55 -9.54
C GLU A 38 -16.86 -14.51 -11.03
N ASP A 39 -18.08 -14.95 -11.36
CA ASP A 39 -18.62 -14.93 -12.72
C ASP A 39 -18.89 -13.50 -13.21
N GLU A 40 -19.51 -12.65 -12.38
CA GLU A 40 -19.71 -11.24 -12.70
C GLU A 40 -18.38 -10.53 -12.93
N ALA A 41 -17.38 -10.80 -12.08
CA ALA A 41 -16.06 -10.22 -12.22
C ALA A 41 -15.36 -10.68 -13.50
N ASN A 42 -15.49 -11.95 -13.90
CA ASN A 42 -15.00 -12.44 -15.19
C ASN A 42 -15.62 -11.68 -16.37
N LEU A 43 -16.94 -11.44 -16.33
CA LEU A 43 -17.62 -10.65 -17.36
C LEU A 43 -17.15 -9.19 -17.35
N LYS A 44 -16.95 -8.59 -16.17
CA LYS A 44 -16.42 -7.23 -16.03
C LYS A 44 -14.99 -7.10 -16.56
N MET A 45 -14.12 -8.08 -16.33
CA MET A 45 -12.77 -8.06 -16.91
C MET A 45 -12.81 -8.09 -18.45
N LYS A 46 -13.75 -8.82 -19.04
CA LYS A 46 -13.95 -8.85 -20.50
C LYS A 46 -14.51 -7.53 -21.03
N GLU A 47 -15.48 -6.94 -20.33
CA GLU A 47 -16.03 -5.62 -20.64
C GLU A 47 -14.93 -4.54 -20.60
N PHE A 48 -14.12 -4.51 -19.54
CA PHE A 48 -13.00 -3.59 -19.43
C PHE A 48 -11.96 -3.78 -20.54
N ALA A 49 -11.65 -5.03 -20.90
CA ALA A 49 -10.71 -5.33 -21.99
C ALA A 49 -11.23 -4.92 -23.38
N GLN A 50 -12.53 -4.66 -23.55
CA GLN A 50 -13.07 -4.13 -24.81
C GLN A 50 -12.90 -2.61 -24.94
N SER A 51 -12.59 -1.91 -23.84
CA SER A 51 -12.43 -0.44 -23.84
C SER A 51 -11.10 0.04 -24.42
N TRP A 52 -10.17 -0.86 -24.71
CA TRP A 52 -8.85 -0.60 -25.26
C TRP A 52 -8.37 -1.77 -26.12
N ASN A 53 -7.55 -1.48 -27.12
CA ASN A 53 -6.96 -2.50 -28.01
C ASN A 53 -5.53 -2.17 -28.47
N ASP A 54 -5.02 -1.00 -28.08
CA ASP A 54 -3.67 -0.53 -28.34
C ASP A 54 -3.15 0.26 -27.14
N ARG A 55 -1.87 0.63 -27.17
CA ARG A 55 -1.25 1.38 -26.09
C ARG A 55 -1.93 2.74 -25.84
N GLU A 56 -2.34 3.45 -26.88
CA GLU A 56 -2.91 4.79 -26.73
C GLU A 56 -4.29 4.74 -26.03
N SER A 57 -5.16 3.82 -26.45
CA SER A 57 -6.47 3.60 -25.84
C SER A 57 -6.35 3.10 -24.39
N TRP A 58 -5.38 2.23 -24.10
CA TRP A 58 -5.10 1.84 -22.72
C TRP A 58 -4.59 3.01 -21.88
N GLU A 59 -3.69 3.86 -22.37
CA GLU A 59 -3.21 5.03 -21.59
C GLU A 59 -4.35 6.02 -21.28
N LYS A 60 -5.31 6.18 -22.19
CA LYS A 60 -6.54 6.94 -21.92
C LYS A 60 -7.35 6.29 -20.80
N ARG A 61 -7.55 4.97 -20.85
CA ARG A 61 -8.23 4.21 -19.78
C ARG A 61 -7.49 4.32 -18.44
N ALA A 62 -6.17 4.16 -18.46
CA ALA A 62 -5.29 4.25 -17.31
C ALA A 62 -5.35 5.62 -16.64
N THR A 63 -5.45 6.68 -17.43
CA THR A 63 -5.63 8.05 -16.93
C THR A 63 -6.94 8.18 -16.17
N VAL A 64 -8.05 7.73 -16.75
CA VAL A 64 -9.38 7.76 -16.10
C VAL A 64 -9.38 6.96 -14.79
N VAL A 65 -8.75 5.78 -14.76
CA VAL A 65 -8.64 4.98 -13.54
C VAL A 65 -7.79 5.71 -12.49
N ARG A 66 -6.64 6.29 -12.88
CA ARG A 66 -5.74 7.00 -11.96
C ARG A 66 -6.39 8.25 -11.37
N GLU A 67 -7.11 9.02 -12.19
CA GLU A 67 -7.91 10.16 -11.72
C GLU A 67 -9.01 9.71 -10.76
N GLY A 68 -9.73 8.64 -11.10
CA GLY A 68 -10.74 8.03 -10.23
C GLY A 68 -10.20 7.61 -8.85
N ILE A 69 -8.98 7.05 -8.80
CA ILE A 69 -8.29 6.74 -7.53
C ILE A 69 -8.00 8.03 -6.74
N ILE A 70 -7.37 9.02 -7.38
CA ILE A 70 -6.94 10.28 -6.74
C ILE A 70 -8.14 11.05 -6.19
N GLU A 71 -9.17 11.23 -6.99
CA GLU A 71 -10.40 11.93 -6.60
C GLU A 71 -11.22 11.12 -5.59
N GLY A 72 -11.37 9.82 -5.84
CA GLY A 72 -12.16 8.92 -5.00
C GLY A 72 -11.65 8.85 -3.56
N MET A 73 -10.33 8.84 -3.36
CA MET A 73 -9.73 8.92 -2.02
C MET A 73 -9.46 10.36 -1.56
N LYS A 74 -9.77 11.38 -2.37
CA LYS A 74 -9.50 12.80 -2.06
C LYS A 74 -8.01 13.09 -1.82
N LEU A 75 -7.11 12.40 -2.51
CA LEU A 75 -5.66 12.54 -2.34
C LEU A 75 -5.19 13.97 -2.70
N ASN A 76 -5.83 14.59 -3.70
CA ASN A 76 -5.58 15.97 -4.11
C ASN A 76 -5.96 17.03 -3.05
N GLN A 77 -6.72 16.66 -2.02
CA GLN A 77 -7.07 17.53 -0.90
C GLN A 77 -6.14 17.38 0.31
N MET A 78 -5.21 16.41 0.26
CA MET A 78 -4.21 16.25 1.32
C MET A 78 -3.21 17.43 1.31
N PRO A 79 -2.58 17.75 2.46
CA PRO A 79 -1.55 18.78 2.53
C PRO A 79 -0.44 18.55 1.49
N GLU A 80 0.18 19.63 1.03
CA GLU A 80 1.33 19.54 0.16
C GLU A 80 2.47 18.78 0.85
N ARG A 81 3.10 17.84 0.13
CA ARG A 81 4.20 17.03 0.66
C ARG A 81 5.45 17.88 0.80
N SER A 82 5.71 18.37 2.01
CA SER A 82 6.92 19.14 2.34
C SER A 82 8.21 18.38 1.96
N SER A 83 9.13 19.09 1.30
CA SER A 83 10.50 18.62 1.01
C SER A 83 11.37 18.55 2.27
N LYS A 84 11.06 19.35 3.30
CA LYS A 84 11.65 19.20 4.63
C LYS A 84 10.98 18.03 5.35
N LEU A 85 11.73 16.95 5.54
CA LEU A 85 11.28 15.74 6.22
C LEU A 85 11.77 15.74 7.68
N ASN A 86 10.83 15.65 8.62
CA ASN A 86 11.16 15.51 10.04
C ASN A 86 11.18 14.01 10.36
N VAL A 87 12.37 13.39 10.27
CA VAL A 87 12.57 11.95 10.48
C VAL A 87 13.57 11.73 11.60
N THR A 88 13.25 10.82 12.52
CA THR A 88 14.17 10.36 13.57
C THR A 88 14.39 8.86 13.43
N ILE A 89 15.66 8.47 13.32
CA ILE A 89 16.11 7.08 13.36
C ILE A 89 16.79 6.85 14.71
N SER A 90 16.45 5.77 15.40
CA SER A 90 16.94 5.54 16.76
C SER A 90 17.05 4.05 17.10
N ASN A 91 17.68 3.75 18.24
CA ASN A 91 17.76 2.40 18.80
C ASN A 91 18.33 1.37 17.82
N ALA A 92 19.50 1.66 17.23
CA ALA A 92 20.13 0.78 16.25
C ALA A 92 20.55 -0.56 16.88
N ARG A 93 20.17 -1.67 16.23
CA ARG A 93 20.52 -3.02 16.65
C ARG A 93 21.19 -3.76 15.49
N LYS A 94 22.44 -4.16 15.68
CA LYS A 94 23.19 -4.97 14.72
C LYS A 94 22.72 -6.42 14.81
N MET A 95 22.37 -7.00 13.67
CA MET A 95 21.93 -8.39 13.52
C MET A 95 22.89 -9.16 12.61
N ASP A 96 22.54 -10.38 12.24
CA ASP A 96 23.34 -11.10 11.25
C ASP A 96 23.11 -10.49 9.85
N GLY A 97 24.06 -9.70 9.35
CA GLY A 97 24.08 -9.16 7.98
C GLY A 97 23.22 -7.90 7.74
N TYR A 98 22.41 -7.47 8.71
CA TYR A 98 21.60 -6.23 8.63
C TYR A 98 21.53 -5.47 9.96
N VAL A 99 21.14 -4.21 9.91
CA VAL A 99 20.81 -3.38 11.09
C VAL A 99 19.31 -3.11 11.06
N VAL A 100 18.66 -3.16 12.22
CA VAL A 100 17.28 -2.70 12.40
C VAL A 100 17.25 -1.51 13.37
N GLU A 101 16.51 -0.48 12.99
CA GLU A 101 16.38 0.78 13.71
C GLU A 101 14.90 1.16 13.83
N ASN A 102 14.55 1.91 14.87
CA ASN A 102 13.22 2.49 15.01
C ASN A 102 13.10 3.71 14.10
N PHE A 103 12.01 3.80 13.35
CA PHE A 103 11.71 4.86 12.40
C PHE A 103 10.48 5.63 12.86
N ILE A 104 10.61 6.95 12.98
CA ILE A 104 9.48 7.87 13.12
C ILE A 104 9.64 9.03 12.16
N MET A 105 8.53 9.43 11.54
CA MET A 105 8.50 10.55 10.62
C MET A 105 7.20 11.32 10.75
N GLU A 106 7.25 12.65 10.64
CA GLU A 106 6.04 13.47 10.47
C GLU A 106 5.55 13.40 9.02
N SER A 107 4.34 12.87 8.82
CA SER A 107 3.67 12.76 7.52
C SER A 107 3.23 14.14 7.01
N PHE A 108 2.40 14.80 7.83
CA PHE A 108 1.94 16.18 7.73
C PHE A 108 1.88 16.74 9.16
N PRO A 109 1.81 18.08 9.35
CA PRO A 109 1.93 18.68 10.69
C PRO A 109 1.07 18.02 11.77
N GLY A 110 1.74 17.44 12.76
CA GLY A 110 1.13 16.73 13.88
C GLY A 110 0.67 15.29 13.61
N PHE A 111 0.92 14.70 12.44
CA PHE A 111 0.59 13.29 12.16
C PHE A 111 1.84 12.48 11.87
N TYR A 112 2.07 11.42 12.65
CA TYR A 112 3.32 10.66 12.64
C TYR A 112 3.15 9.25 12.07
N ILE A 113 4.11 8.87 11.24
CA ILE A 113 4.35 7.52 10.72
C ILE A 113 5.37 6.86 11.62
N THR A 114 5.09 5.65 12.06
CA THR A 114 5.99 4.84 12.87
C THR A 114 6.33 3.54 12.16
N GLY A 115 7.53 3.02 12.40
CA GLY A 115 8.00 1.84 11.73
C GLY A 115 9.37 1.38 12.19
N ASN A 116 9.96 0.50 11.39
CA ASN A 116 11.36 0.12 11.51
C ASN A 116 12.07 0.24 10.17
N LEU A 117 13.29 0.77 10.22
CA LEU A 117 14.22 0.82 9.10
C LEU A 117 15.15 -0.39 9.21
N TYR A 118 15.19 -1.23 8.17
CA TYR A 118 16.16 -2.31 8.03
C TYR A 118 17.13 -1.94 6.91
N ARG A 119 18.43 -2.12 7.14
CA ARG A 119 19.45 -1.78 6.13
C ARG A 119 20.61 -2.78 6.19
N PRO A 120 21.37 -2.98 5.09
CA PRO A 120 22.58 -3.79 5.15
C PRO A 120 23.58 -3.21 6.15
N HIS A 121 24.45 -4.07 6.68
CA HIS A 121 25.61 -3.61 7.47
C HIS A 121 26.51 -2.67 6.66
N GLU A 122 26.74 -3.05 5.41
CA GLU A 122 27.58 -2.32 4.46
C GLU A 122 26.68 -1.60 3.46
N LEU A 123 26.50 -0.30 3.68
CA LEU A 123 25.81 0.58 2.74
C LEU A 123 26.74 0.89 1.57
N LYS A 124 26.20 0.78 0.35
CA LYS A 124 26.83 1.30 -0.88
C LYS A 124 26.48 2.78 -1.05
N SER A 125 27.11 3.46 -2.00
CA SER A 125 26.73 4.83 -2.37
C SER A 125 25.35 4.92 -3.04
N LYS A 126 24.86 3.82 -3.61
CA LYS A 126 23.54 3.70 -4.22
C LYS A 126 22.95 2.33 -3.86
N ASN A 127 22.05 2.29 -2.88
CA ASN A 127 21.37 1.08 -2.45
C ASN A 127 19.95 1.04 -3.05
N PRO A 128 19.45 -0.15 -3.42
CA PRO A 128 18.03 -0.32 -3.66
C PRO A 128 17.24 -0.03 -2.39
N ALA A 129 16.00 0.42 -2.51
CA ALA A 129 15.12 0.65 -1.37
C ALA A 129 13.75 0.00 -1.55
N ILE A 130 13.15 -0.45 -0.46
CA ILE A 130 11.89 -1.20 -0.49
C ILE A 130 10.93 -0.67 0.57
N LEU A 131 9.72 -0.32 0.15
CA LEU A 131 8.60 -0.09 1.06
C LEU A 131 7.92 -1.43 1.39
N CYS A 132 7.72 -1.69 2.67
CA CYS A 132 7.12 -2.93 3.18
C CYS A 132 5.85 -2.63 4.00
N PRO A 133 4.76 -2.14 3.38
CA PRO A 133 3.47 -2.08 4.05
C PRO A 133 3.01 -3.48 4.48
N HIS A 134 2.18 -3.55 5.52
CA HIS A 134 1.67 -4.80 6.05
C HIS A 134 0.15 -4.90 5.96
N GLY A 135 -0.38 -6.12 6.05
CA GLY A 135 -1.81 -6.39 6.10
C GLY A 135 -2.39 -6.31 7.52
N HIS A 136 -3.64 -6.77 7.66
CA HIS A 136 -4.41 -6.62 8.89
C HIS A 136 -3.97 -7.53 10.03
N LEU A 137 -3.44 -6.93 11.09
CA LEU A 137 -3.39 -7.44 12.47
C LEU A 137 -2.97 -6.27 13.36
N LYS A 138 -3.54 -6.14 14.57
CA LYS A 138 -3.31 -4.98 15.45
C LYS A 138 -1.84 -4.60 15.65
N ASP A 139 -0.94 -5.59 15.67
CA ASP A 139 0.50 -5.41 15.80
C ASP A 139 1.28 -6.09 14.65
N LYS A 140 0.72 -6.09 13.43
CA LYS A 140 1.27 -6.87 12.31
C LYS A 140 2.72 -6.53 11.99
N ARG A 141 3.12 -5.25 11.98
CA ARG A 141 4.53 -4.85 11.74
C ARG A 141 5.50 -5.58 12.66
N LEU A 142 5.10 -5.81 13.91
CA LEU A 142 5.96 -6.39 14.95
C LEU A 142 6.09 -7.93 14.82
N LYS A 143 5.28 -8.57 13.96
CA LYS A 143 5.27 -10.03 13.82
C LYS A 143 6.46 -10.54 13.00
N ALA A 144 6.84 -11.79 13.28
CA ALA A 144 7.97 -12.48 12.69
C ALA A 144 7.99 -12.41 11.16
N ASP A 145 6.86 -12.58 10.47
CA ASP A 145 6.84 -12.58 9.00
C ASP A 145 7.24 -11.25 8.37
N VAL A 146 6.92 -10.12 9.01
CA VAL A 146 7.33 -8.78 8.54
C VAL A 146 8.80 -8.54 8.86
N GLN A 147 9.27 -8.96 10.04
CA GLN A 147 10.67 -8.87 10.43
C GLN A 147 11.57 -9.69 9.48
N ILE A 148 11.22 -10.96 9.25
CA ILE A 148 11.94 -11.90 8.39
C ILE A 148 12.05 -11.36 6.98
N ARG A 149 10.93 -10.92 6.37
CA ARG A 149 10.93 -10.37 5.02
C ARG A 149 11.81 -9.12 4.92
N SER A 150 11.71 -8.22 5.88
CA SER A 150 12.46 -6.96 5.86
C SER A 150 13.95 -7.19 6.09
N ALA A 151 14.31 -8.10 7.00
CA ALA A 151 15.69 -8.51 7.26
C ALA A 151 16.33 -9.22 6.06
N ALA A 152 15.59 -10.09 5.38
CA ALA A 152 16.07 -10.76 4.16
C ALA A 152 16.41 -9.77 3.05
N PHE A 153 15.50 -8.84 2.75
CA PHE A 153 15.79 -7.76 1.79
C PHE A 153 16.98 -6.90 2.20
N ALA A 154 17.09 -6.56 3.50
CA ALA A 154 18.20 -5.78 4.00
C ALA A 154 19.53 -6.52 3.88
N ARG A 155 19.57 -7.81 4.20
CA ARG A 155 20.74 -8.67 4.05
C ARG A 155 21.14 -8.85 2.58
N MET A 156 20.19 -8.85 1.64
CA MET A 156 20.46 -8.83 0.20
C MET A 156 20.90 -7.44 -0.33
N GLY A 157 20.91 -6.40 0.51
CA GLY A 157 21.48 -5.08 0.19
C GLY A 157 20.48 -3.93 0.07
N ALA A 158 19.20 -4.13 0.37
CA ALA A 158 18.19 -3.05 0.27
C ALA A 158 18.01 -2.25 1.57
N ILE A 159 17.67 -0.97 1.45
CA ILE A 159 17.17 -0.17 2.56
C ILE A 159 15.64 -0.34 2.61
N VAL A 160 15.12 -0.91 3.68
CA VAL A 160 13.71 -1.32 3.80
C VAL A 160 13.03 -0.53 4.90
N VAL A 161 11.85 0.02 4.62
CA VAL A 161 10.99 0.61 5.66
C VAL A 161 9.73 -0.22 5.78
N ALA A 162 9.58 -0.88 6.94
CA ALA A 162 8.32 -1.49 7.35
C ALA A 162 7.60 -0.51 8.29
N TYR A 163 6.42 -0.04 7.91
CA TYR A 163 5.71 1.04 8.61
C TYR A 163 4.28 0.66 8.95
N ASP A 164 3.75 1.33 9.97
CA ASP A 164 2.45 1.04 10.54
C ASP A 164 1.31 1.44 9.62
N MET A 165 0.36 0.51 9.43
CA MET A 165 -0.99 0.87 9.05
C MET A 165 -1.57 1.82 10.09
N VAL A 166 -2.39 2.75 9.62
CA VAL A 166 -3.05 3.74 10.45
C VAL A 166 -3.94 3.03 11.47
N GLY A 167 -3.77 3.32 12.77
CA GLY A 167 -4.52 2.67 13.84
C GLY A 167 -3.89 1.39 14.40
N PHE A 168 -2.78 0.89 13.84
CA PHE A 168 -2.08 -0.32 14.27
C PHE A 168 -0.68 -0.04 14.88
N ALA A 169 -0.18 -1.01 15.64
CA ALA A 169 1.04 -1.00 16.45
C ALA A 169 1.31 0.32 17.20
N ASP A 170 2.18 1.19 16.70
CA ASP A 170 2.50 2.49 17.34
C ASP A 170 1.70 3.66 16.73
N SER A 171 1.10 3.47 15.55
CA SER A 171 0.20 4.45 14.91
C SER A 171 -1.16 4.46 15.61
N LYS A 172 -1.25 5.12 16.76
CA LYS A 172 -2.46 5.19 17.60
C LYS A 172 -3.12 6.57 17.65
N GLN A 173 -2.66 7.50 16.81
CA GLN A 173 -3.24 8.85 16.71
C GLN A 173 -4.69 8.87 16.24
N VAL A 174 -5.10 7.85 15.48
CA VAL A 174 -6.48 7.61 15.05
C VAL A 174 -6.79 6.12 15.18
N THR A 175 -8.07 5.77 15.15
CA THR A 175 -8.50 4.37 15.07
C THR A 175 -8.45 3.89 13.62
N HIS A 176 -8.31 2.58 13.43
CA HIS A 176 -8.19 1.98 12.09
C HIS A 176 -9.48 2.09 11.26
N ASP A 177 -10.63 2.21 11.93
CA ASP A 177 -11.96 2.36 11.32
C ASP A 177 -12.28 3.81 10.89
N ILE A 178 -11.31 4.74 10.95
CA ILE A 178 -11.51 6.10 10.44
C ILE A 178 -11.90 6.06 8.95
N PRO A 179 -12.94 6.78 8.49
CA PRO A 179 -13.44 6.68 7.11
C PRO A 179 -12.42 7.03 6.02
N ILE A 180 -11.39 7.80 6.38
CA ILE A 180 -10.32 8.26 5.48
C ILE A 180 -9.04 7.40 5.60
N ALA A 181 -9.13 6.20 6.18
CA ALA A 181 -7.97 5.35 6.41
C ALA A 181 -7.20 5.04 5.11
N LEU A 182 -7.90 4.86 3.99
CA LEU A 182 -7.27 4.60 2.69
C LEU A 182 -6.36 5.76 2.28
N VAL A 183 -6.86 7.00 2.25
CA VAL A 183 -6.03 8.16 1.87
C VAL A 183 -4.91 8.44 2.86
N LEU A 184 -5.13 8.25 4.16
CA LEU A 184 -4.07 8.40 5.15
C LEU A 184 -2.92 7.39 4.92
N GLN A 185 -3.25 6.13 4.64
CA GLN A 185 -2.24 5.09 4.36
C GLN A 185 -1.52 5.31 3.04
N THR A 186 -2.25 5.67 1.98
CA THR A 186 -1.67 5.97 0.67
C THR A 186 -0.75 7.19 0.74
N TYR A 187 -1.20 8.27 1.39
CA TYR A 187 -0.38 9.46 1.63
C TYR A 187 0.84 9.14 2.48
N ASN A 188 0.69 8.40 3.58
CA ASN A 188 1.82 7.93 4.39
C ASN A 188 2.83 7.12 3.57
N SER A 189 2.36 6.28 2.64
CA SER A 189 3.25 5.51 1.76
C SER A 189 4.03 6.41 0.80
N GLN A 190 3.40 7.46 0.24
CA GLN A 190 4.10 8.49 -0.55
C GLN A 190 5.14 9.24 0.29
N ARG A 191 4.81 9.52 1.56
CA ARG A 191 5.71 10.20 2.49
C ARG A 191 6.93 9.34 2.88
N VAL A 192 6.74 8.03 3.09
CA VAL A 192 7.85 7.08 3.28
C VAL A 192 8.72 6.98 2.03
N LEU A 193 8.11 6.99 0.84
CA LEU A 193 8.82 7.03 -0.43
C LEU A 193 9.64 8.31 -0.58
N ASP A 194 9.08 9.48 -0.23
CA ASP A 194 9.81 10.75 -0.22
C ASP A 194 11.03 10.68 0.70
N TYR A 195 10.90 10.05 1.88
CA TYR A 195 12.04 9.81 2.77
C TYR A 195 13.11 8.95 2.12
N LEU A 196 12.75 7.79 1.57
CA LEU A 196 13.73 6.91 0.92
C LEU A 196 14.47 7.65 -0.20
N LEU A 197 13.76 8.41 -1.03
CA LEU A 197 14.34 9.17 -2.13
C LEU A 197 15.16 10.39 -1.70
N SER A 198 14.93 10.92 -0.50
CA SER A 198 15.75 12.01 0.06
C SER A 198 17.13 11.56 0.52
N ARG A 199 17.33 10.25 0.71
CA ARG A 199 18.59 9.71 1.20
C ARG A 199 19.63 9.70 0.08
N GLY A 200 20.80 10.28 0.34
CA GLY A 200 21.91 10.30 -0.62
C GLY A 200 22.51 8.92 -0.92
N ASP A 201 22.17 7.89 -0.13
CA ASP A 201 22.61 6.50 -0.30
C ASP A 201 21.53 5.59 -0.94
N VAL A 202 20.42 6.13 -1.42
CA VAL A 202 19.37 5.39 -2.14
C VAL A 202 19.44 5.66 -3.63
N ASP A 203 19.26 4.61 -4.43
CA ASP A 203 19.14 4.70 -5.87
C ASP A 203 17.67 4.92 -6.29
N PRO A 204 17.31 6.09 -6.86
CA PRO A 204 15.94 6.37 -7.24
C PRO A 204 15.42 5.45 -8.36
N GLU A 205 16.30 4.76 -9.10
CA GLU A 205 15.92 3.81 -10.14
C GLU A 205 15.76 2.37 -9.62
N ARG A 206 15.94 2.13 -8.31
CA ARG A 206 15.79 0.80 -7.69
C ARG A 206 14.91 0.85 -6.45
N ILE A 207 13.67 1.30 -6.65
CA ILE A 207 12.64 1.39 -5.61
C ILE A 207 11.59 0.30 -5.78
N GLY A 208 11.46 -0.56 -4.77
CA GLY A 208 10.44 -1.61 -4.70
C GLY A 208 9.34 -1.31 -3.70
N VAL A 209 8.18 -1.95 -3.86
CA VAL A 209 7.13 -2.00 -2.84
C VAL A 209 6.48 -3.38 -2.79
N THR A 210 6.31 -3.93 -1.59
CA THR A 210 5.62 -5.22 -1.40
C THR A 210 4.92 -5.34 -0.05
N GLY A 211 3.74 -5.95 -0.06
CA GLY A 211 2.93 -6.23 1.11
C GLY A 211 1.89 -7.30 0.81
N GLY A 212 1.39 -7.95 1.87
CA GLY A 212 0.38 -9.01 1.76
C GLY A 212 -1.00 -8.56 2.20
N SER A 213 -2.06 -9.09 1.60
CA SER A 213 -3.45 -8.78 1.99
C SER A 213 -3.72 -7.28 1.87
N GLY A 214 -4.18 -6.59 2.93
CA GLY A 214 -4.28 -5.12 2.96
C GLY A 214 -2.95 -4.37 2.70
N GLY A 215 -1.80 -5.01 2.94
CA GLY A 215 -0.49 -4.50 2.50
C GLY A 215 -0.29 -4.63 0.99
N GLY A 216 -0.90 -5.65 0.38
CA GLY A 216 -1.01 -5.79 -1.07
C GLY A 216 -1.86 -4.68 -1.68
N THR A 217 -2.96 -4.29 -1.01
CA THR A 217 -3.77 -3.12 -1.40
C THR A 217 -2.94 -1.85 -1.42
N GLN A 218 -2.21 -1.56 -0.33
CA GLN A 218 -1.28 -0.42 -0.28
C GLN A 218 -0.22 -0.48 -1.38
N THR A 219 0.28 -1.68 -1.70
CA THR A 219 1.31 -1.90 -2.72
C THR A 219 0.85 -1.51 -4.12
N PHE A 220 -0.28 -2.07 -4.58
CA PHE A 220 -0.76 -1.76 -5.93
C PHE A 220 -1.38 -0.36 -6.02
N MET A 221 -1.97 0.17 -4.94
CA MET A 221 -2.46 1.56 -4.91
C MET A 221 -1.31 2.56 -5.07
N LEU A 222 -0.21 2.37 -4.32
CA LEU A 222 0.96 3.25 -4.43
C LEU A 222 1.60 3.14 -5.82
N ALA A 223 1.80 1.91 -6.32
CA ALA A 223 2.37 1.71 -7.64
C ALA A 223 1.51 2.34 -8.74
N ALA A 224 0.18 2.31 -8.63
CA ALA A 224 -0.72 2.90 -9.62
C ALA A 224 -0.57 4.42 -9.77
N ILE A 225 -0.33 5.13 -8.66
CA ILE A 225 -0.35 6.61 -8.61
C ILE A 225 1.03 7.26 -8.55
N ASP A 226 2.09 6.48 -8.31
CA ASP A 226 3.45 6.99 -8.12
C ASP A 226 4.44 6.19 -9.00
N ASP A 227 4.95 6.84 -10.05
CA ASP A 227 5.86 6.27 -11.04
C ASP A 227 7.30 6.12 -10.54
N ARG A 228 7.62 6.73 -9.40
CA ARG A 228 8.91 6.57 -8.72
C ARG A 228 9.08 5.18 -8.13
N ILE A 229 7.99 4.44 -7.92
CA ILE A 229 8.05 2.99 -7.69
C ILE A 229 8.51 2.30 -8.99
N LYS A 230 9.57 1.50 -8.92
CA LYS A 230 10.16 0.83 -10.09
C LYS A 230 9.81 -0.65 -10.16
N VAL A 231 9.51 -1.30 -9.03
CA VAL A 231 9.14 -2.72 -8.94
C VAL A 231 8.01 -2.90 -7.93
N SER A 232 6.97 -3.64 -8.29
CA SER A 232 5.80 -3.88 -7.43
C SER A 232 5.57 -5.38 -7.20
N ALA A 233 5.28 -5.80 -5.96
CA ALA A 233 4.81 -7.16 -5.69
C ALA A 233 3.66 -7.17 -4.69
N PRO A 234 2.40 -7.00 -5.13
CA PRO A 234 1.24 -7.25 -4.27
C PRO A 234 1.05 -8.75 -4.04
N VAL A 235 0.95 -9.14 -2.77
CA VAL A 235 0.88 -10.56 -2.37
C VAL A 235 -0.49 -10.88 -1.79
N VAL A 236 -1.11 -11.95 -2.31
CA VAL A 236 -2.39 -12.51 -1.86
C VAL A 236 -3.51 -11.47 -1.70
N GLN A 237 -3.63 -10.55 -2.66
CA GLN A 237 -4.65 -9.51 -2.62
C GLN A 237 -5.36 -9.20 -3.94
N VAL A 238 -4.63 -9.03 -5.04
CA VAL A 238 -5.22 -8.58 -6.33
C VAL A 238 -6.32 -9.55 -6.76
N SER A 239 -7.53 -9.03 -6.93
CA SER A 239 -8.72 -9.81 -7.27
C SER A 239 -9.69 -8.96 -8.08
N ALA A 240 -10.37 -9.60 -9.03
CA ALA A 240 -11.40 -8.93 -9.83
C ALA A 240 -12.71 -8.72 -9.07
N HIS A 241 -12.98 -9.55 -8.06
CA HIS A 241 -14.28 -9.67 -7.39
C HIS A 241 -14.24 -9.23 -5.91
N PHE A 242 -13.07 -9.29 -5.28
CA PHE A 242 -12.85 -8.82 -3.91
C PHE A 242 -12.08 -7.49 -3.88
N PHE A 243 -12.71 -6.46 -3.34
CA PHE A 243 -12.24 -5.08 -3.38
C PHE A 243 -11.46 -4.66 -2.13
N GLY A 244 -11.47 -5.50 -1.09
CA GLY A 244 -10.95 -5.21 0.24
C GLY A 244 -12.08 -5.22 1.27
N GLY A 245 -11.84 -5.85 2.42
CA GLY A 245 -12.86 -5.99 3.46
C GLY A 245 -12.87 -4.85 4.47
N CYS A 246 -11.81 -4.03 4.47
CA CYS A 246 -11.61 -2.96 5.42
C CYS A 246 -11.84 -1.57 4.81
N VAL A 247 -12.24 -0.60 5.64
CA VAL A 247 -12.32 0.82 5.28
C VAL A 247 -10.99 1.37 4.75
N CYS A 248 -9.86 0.81 5.15
CA CYS A 248 -8.55 1.22 4.68
C CYS A 248 -8.20 0.73 3.26
N GLU A 249 -9.05 -0.12 2.68
CA GLU A 249 -8.88 -0.69 1.34
C GLU A 249 -9.95 -0.19 0.37
N SER A 250 -11.21 -0.17 0.83
CA SER A 250 -12.38 0.13 0.01
C SER A 250 -13.40 1.03 0.73
N GLY A 251 -12.96 1.77 1.76
CA GLY A 251 -13.82 2.72 2.49
C GLY A 251 -14.06 4.04 1.75
N MET A 252 -13.43 4.25 0.59
CA MET A 252 -13.56 5.44 -0.23
C MET A 252 -13.83 5.04 -1.69
N PRO A 253 -14.55 5.85 -2.48
CA PRO A 253 -15.02 5.51 -3.83
C PRO A 253 -13.91 5.57 -4.90
N VAL A 254 -12.84 4.79 -4.72
CA VAL A 254 -11.70 4.71 -5.65
C VAL A 254 -11.95 3.76 -6.83
N HIS A 255 -13.01 2.96 -6.75
CA HIS A 255 -13.35 1.97 -7.76
C HIS A 255 -14.51 2.38 -8.66
N LYS A 256 -15.29 3.39 -8.25
CA LYS A 256 -16.49 3.81 -8.96
C LYS A 256 -16.79 5.28 -8.71
N SER A 257 -17.15 5.99 -9.77
CA SER A 257 -17.79 7.30 -9.75
C SER A 257 -18.81 7.39 -10.90
N ASP A 258 -19.40 8.58 -11.11
CA ASP A 258 -20.27 8.83 -12.26
C ASP A 258 -19.54 8.74 -13.61
N HIS A 259 -18.20 8.73 -13.60
CA HIS A 259 -17.37 8.81 -14.80
C HIS A 259 -16.44 7.60 -14.97
N HIS A 260 -16.38 6.68 -14.01
CA HIS A 260 -15.60 5.45 -14.14
C HIS A 260 -16.13 4.31 -13.26
N GLN A 261 -15.86 3.08 -13.66
CA GLN A 261 -15.91 1.88 -12.83
C GLN A 261 -14.62 1.10 -13.11
N THR A 262 -13.98 0.55 -12.07
CA THR A 262 -12.77 -0.27 -12.18
C THR A 262 -12.76 -1.33 -11.07
N ASN A 263 -11.66 -2.08 -10.92
CA ASN A 263 -11.39 -2.99 -9.82
C ASN A 263 -9.87 -3.08 -9.53
N ASN A 264 -9.50 -3.89 -8.52
CA ASN A 264 -8.10 -4.01 -8.08
C ASN A 264 -7.15 -4.58 -9.16
N VAL A 265 -7.66 -5.26 -10.19
CA VAL A 265 -6.87 -5.82 -11.30
C VAL A 265 -6.42 -4.73 -12.25
N GLU A 266 -7.36 -3.88 -12.70
CA GLU A 266 -7.03 -2.73 -13.53
C GLU A 266 -6.14 -1.74 -12.78
N ILE A 267 -6.39 -1.49 -11.48
CA ILE A 267 -5.53 -0.65 -10.65
C ILE A 267 -4.10 -1.23 -10.62
N ALA A 268 -3.93 -2.54 -10.38
CA ALA A 268 -2.62 -3.17 -10.43
C ALA A 268 -1.98 -3.10 -11.83
N ALA A 269 -2.78 -3.21 -12.90
CA ALA A 269 -2.32 -3.10 -14.28
C ALA A 269 -1.72 -1.72 -14.61
N LEU A 270 -2.09 -0.65 -13.89
CA LEU A 270 -1.46 0.69 -14.01
C LEU A 270 0.04 0.69 -13.65
N CYS A 271 0.57 -0.42 -13.12
CA CYS A 271 2.00 -0.62 -12.95
C CYS A 271 2.75 -0.74 -14.30
N ALA A 272 2.08 -1.21 -15.36
CA ALA A 272 2.67 -1.41 -16.68
C ALA A 272 3.37 -0.13 -17.19
N PRO A 273 4.56 -0.22 -17.80
CA PRO A 273 5.34 -1.44 -18.11
C PRO A 273 6.41 -1.78 -17.05
N ARG A 274 6.28 -1.30 -15.81
CA ARG A 274 7.26 -1.58 -14.74
C ARG A 274 7.12 -3.02 -14.25
N PRO A 275 8.19 -3.68 -13.79
CA PRO A 275 8.08 -5.04 -13.25
C PRO A 275 7.04 -5.19 -12.14
N MET A 276 6.15 -6.17 -12.31
CA MET A 276 5.16 -6.56 -11.30
C MET A 276 5.06 -8.08 -11.12
N LEU A 277 5.12 -8.53 -9.86
CA LEU A 277 4.82 -9.91 -9.47
C LEU A 277 3.51 -9.97 -8.70
N ILE A 278 2.55 -10.76 -9.17
CA ILE A 278 1.32 -11.06 -8.45
C ILE A 278 1.48 -12.43 -7.79
N VAL A 279 1.47 -12.47 -6.47
CA VAL A 279 1.46 -13.74 -5.74
C VAL A 279 0.04 -14.08 -5.32
N SER A 280 -0.41 -15.28 -5.63
CA SER A 280 -1.79 -15.76 -5.41
C SER A 280 -1.82 -17.15 -4.82
N ASN A 281 -2.95 -17.58 -4.27
CA ASN A 281 -3.15 -18.92 -3.72
C ASN A 281 -4.58 -19.42 -3.94
N GLY A 282 -4.81 -20.73 -3.74
CA GLY A 282 -6.13 -21.34 -3.92
C GLY A 282 -7.09 -21.15 -2.74
N GLY A 283 -6.61 -20.70 -1.58
CA GLY A 283 -7.38 -20.62 -0.34
C GLY A 283 -8.06 -19.27 -0.06
N ASP A 284 -8.00 -18.30 -0.99
CA ASP A 284 -8.63 -16.99 -0.82
C ASP A 284 -9.15 -16.40 -2.15
N TRP A 285 -9.54 -15.12 -2.13
CA TRP A 285 -10.07 -14.37 -3.28
C TRP A 285 -9.11 -14.21 -4.47
N THR A 286 -7.87 -14.68 -4.35
CA THR A 286 -6.88 -14.72 -5.44
C THR A 286 -6.87 -16.06 -6.19
N SER A 287 -7.74 -17.01 -5.84
CA SER A 287 -7.86 -18.33 -6.46
C SER A 287 -7.95 -18.29 -8.00
N ASN A 288 -8.64 -17.28 -8.53
CA ASN A 288 -8.87 -17.13 -9.97
C ASN A 288 -7.74 -16.42 -10.72
N THR A 289 -6.71 -15.94 -10.02
CA THR A 289 -5.61 -15.15 -10.60
C THR A 289 -5.01 -15.77 -11.87
N PRO A 290 -4.66 -17.07 -11.91
CA PRO A 290 -4.07 -17.65 -13.13
C PRO A 290 -5.02 -17.68 -14.33
N LEU A 291 -6.34 -17.57 -14.12
CA LEU A 291 -7.36 -17.71 -15.17
C LEU A 291 -8.03 -16.39 -15.56
N ILE A 292 -8.13 -15.42 -14.64
CA ILE A 292 -8.86 -14.17 -14.84
C ILE A 292 -7.93 -12.96 -14.69
N GLU A 293 -7.37 -12.74 -13.51
CA GLU A 293 -6.67 -11.50 -13.18
C GLU A 293 -5.33 -11.36 -13.90
N TYR A 294 -4.48 -12.38 -13.85
CA TYR A 294 -3.16 -12.33 -14.48
C TYR A 294 -3.23 -12.27 -16.01
N PRO A 295 -4.08 -13.05 -16.72
CA PRO A 295 -4.24 -12.90 -18.17
C PRO A 295 -4.68 -11.50 -18.61
N TYR A 296 -5.52 -10.80 -17.83
CA TYR A 296 -5.86 -9.40 -18.13
C TYR A 296 -4.64 -8.49 -18.02
N ILE A 297 -3.88 -8.61 -16.92
CA ILE A 297 -2.66 -7.82 -16.69
C ILE A 297 -1.61 -8.11 -17.77
N GLN A 298 -1.42 -9.36 -18.17
CA GLN A 298 -0.48 -9.72 -19.23
C GLN A 298 -0.87 -9.08 -20.57
N LYS A 299 -2.17 -9.01 -20.91
CA LYS A 299 -2.65 -8.29 -22.10
C LYS A 299 -2.32 -6.80 -22.06
N VAL A 300 -2.47 -6.16 -20.89
CA VAL A 300 -2.05 -4.76 -20.73
C VAL A 300 -0.55 -4.61 -20.97
N TYR A 301 0.29 -5.48 -20.38
CA TYR A 301 1.74 -5.43 -20.57
C TYR A 301 2.16 -5.70 -22.02
N ALA A 302 1.40 -6.49 -22.78
CA ALA A 302 1.64 -6.74 -24.19
C ALA A 302 1.55 -5.48 -25.06
N LEU A 303 0.71 -4.51 -24.69
CA LEU A 303 0.63 -3.21 -25.37
C LEU A 303 1.94 -2.41 -25.29
N TYR A 304 2.82 -2.77 -24.36
CA TYR A 304 4.13 -2.16 -24.15
C TYR A 304 5.30 -3.05 -24.57
N ASN A 305 5.05 -4.24 -25.15
CA ASN A 305 6.05 -5.29 -25.37
C ASN A 305 6.81 -5.65 -24.08
N ALA A 306 6.08 -5.70 -22.95
CA ALA A 306 6.64 -5.85 -21.62
C ALA A 306 6.11 -7.08 -20.87
N GLU A 307 5.49 -8.05 -21.55
CA GLU A 307 4.87 -9.24 -20.96
C GLU A 307 5.81 -9.98 -20.01
N HIS A 308 7.10 -10.04 -20.37
CA HIS A 308 8.18 -10.64 -19.58
C HIS A 308 8.47 -9.94 -18.24
N LYS A 309 7.85 -8.79 -17.97
CA LYS A 309 7.96 -8.03 -16.71
C LYS A 309 6.75 -8.22 -15.78
N ALA A 310 5.68 -8.86 -16.25
CA ALA A 310 4.55 -9.23 -15.42
C ALA A 310 4.62 -10.73 -15.12
N GLU A 311 4.67 -11.09 -13.84
CA GLU A 311 4.75 -12.48 -13.39
C GLU A 311 3.60 -12.84 -12.45
N ASN A 312 3.18 -14.11 -12.48
CA ASN A 312 2.30 -14.67 -11.46
C ASN A 312 2.90 -15.92 -10.85
N VAL A 313 2.99 -15.94 -9.53
CA VAL A 313 3.23 -17.16 -8.76
C VAL A 313 1.92 -17.56 -8.08
N HIS A 314 1.33 -18.64 -8.56
CA HIS A 314 0.11 -19.22 -7.99
C HIS A 314 0.44 -20.45 -7.14
N LEU A 315 -0.06 -20.45 -5.90
CA LEU A 315 0.17 -21.50 -4.91
C LEU A 315 -1.16 -22.21 -4.61
N PRO A 316 -1.59 -23.18 -5.44
CA PRO A 316 -2.97 -23.68 -5.45
C PRO A 316 -3.39 -24.40 -4.16
N LEU A 317 -2.44 -25.00 -3.44
CA LEU A 317 -2.70 -25.73 -2.20
C LEU A 317 -2.50 -24.88 -0.94
N GLU A 318 -2.01 -23.65 -1.08
CA GLU A 318 -1.72 -22.77 0.05
C GLU A 318 -2.92 -21.87 0.39
N LYS A 319 -2.83 -21.22 1.57
CA LYS A 319 -3.86 -20.32 2.10
C LYS A 319 -3.35 -18.89 2.22
N HIS A 320 -4.20 -18.03 2.79
CA HIS A 320 -3.97 -16.61 3.00
C HIS A 320 -2.92 -16.31 4.07
N ASP A 321 -1.68 -16.08 3.63
CA ASP A 321 -0.55 -15.67 4.46
C ASP A 321 0.54 -14.99 3.61
N TYR A 322 1.61 -14.53 4.28
CA TYR A 322 2.87 -14.13 3.63
C TYR A 322 4.01 -15.04 4.13
N GLY A 323 3.79 -16.34 3.99
CA GLY A 323 4.68 -17.43 4.38
C GLY A 323 5.90 -17.60 3.46
N PRO A 324 6.78 -18.58 3.75
CA PRO A 324 8.04 -18.79 3.04
C PRO A 324 7.89 -18.89 1.51
N SER A 325 6.97 -19.72 0.99
CA SER A 325 6.76 -19.86 -0.46
C SER A 325 6.48 -18.52 -1.16
N LYS A 326 5.65 -17.67 -0.53
CA LYS A 326 5.34 -16.32 -1.03
C LYS A 326 6.56 -15.40 -0.91
N ARG A 327 7.27 -15.44 0.22
CA ARG A 327 8.49 -14.64 0.43
C ARG A 327 9.58 -14.98 -0.59
N PHE A 328 9.82 -16.26 -0.85
CA PHE A 328 10.87 -16.72 -1.74
C PHE A 328 10.62 -16.30 -3.19
N ALA A 329 9.37 -16.36 -3.65
CA ALA A 329 8.97 -15.81 -4.93
C ALA A 329 9.32 -14.32 -5.05
N VAL A 330 8.96 -13.53 -4.03
CA VAL A 330 9.22 -12.09 -4.02
C VAL A 330 10.72 -11.79 -3.88
N TYR A 331 11.49 -12.55 -3.10
CA TYR A 331 12.94 -12.39 -3.00
C TYR A 331 13.61 -12.58 -4.35
N ASN A 332 13.25 -13.64 -5.08
CA ASN A 332 13.80 -13.90 -6.41
C ASN A 332 13.47 -12.77 -7.39
N PHE A 333 12.21 -12.33 -7.40
CA PHE A 333 11.74 -11.27 -8.27
C PHE A 333 12.44 -9.92 -7.98
N PHE A 334 12.54 -9.54 -6.70
CA PHE A 334 13.21 -8.30 -6.30
C PHE A 334 14.72 -8.39 -6.51
N ALA A 335 15.34 -9.55 -6.25
CA ALA A 335 16.76 -9.74 -6.54
C ALA A 335 17.08 -9.52 -8.03
N HIS A 336 16.22 -10.01 -8.92
CA HIS A 336 16.38 -9.78 -10.35
C HIS A 336 16.18 -8.31 -10.73
N HIS A 337 15.05 -7.69 -10.37
CA HIS A 337 14.69 -6.36 -10.87
C HIS A 337 15.31 -5.18 -10.11
N LEU A 338 15.72 -5.37 -8.85
CA LEU A 338 16.42 -4.35 -8.05
C LEU A 338 17.92 -4.64 -7.91
N GLY A 339 18.43 -5.73 -8.50
CA GLY A 339 19.83 -6.11 -8.40
C GLY A 339 20.27 -6.39 -6.95
N LEU A 340 19.43 -7.10 -6.18
CA LEU A 340 19.79 -7.52 -4.82
C LEU A 340 20.73 -8.74 -4.87
N ASP A 341 21.61 -8.87 -3.89
CA ASP A 341 22.53 -10.00 -3.79
C ASP A 341 21.89 -11.18 -3.04
N LYS A 342 21.17 -12.03 -3.79
CA LYS A 342 20.52 -13.22 -3.22
C LYS A 342 21.49 -14.23 -2.59
N ASN A 343 22.79 -14.20 -2.94
CA ASN A 343 23.79 -15.09 -2.35
C ASN A 343 24.09 -14.74 -0.89
N LYS A 344 23.62 -13.58 -0.41
CA LYS A 344 23.67 -13.21 1.01
C LYS A 344 22.68 -14.00 1.86
N LEU A 345 21.66 -14.62 1.26
CA LEU A 345 20.76 -15.54 1.96
C LEU A 345 21.29 -16.97 1.80
N PRO A 346 21.46 -17.73 2.89
CA PRO A 346 21.79 -19.14 2.76
C PRO A 346 20.66 -19.88 2.03
N TYR A 347 21.00 -20.96 1.34
CA TYR A 347 20.05 -21.74 0.54
C TYR A 347 20.19 -23.23 0.86
N ASN A 348 19.09 -23.85 1.30
CA ASN A 348 19.00 -25.28 1.58
C ASN A 348 17.59 -25.78 1.20
N TYR A 349 17.43 -26.24 -0.05
CA TYR A 349 16.14 -26.60 -0.66
C TYR A 349 15.07 -25.48 -0.56
N GLY A 350 15.53 -24.22 -0.48
CA GLY A 350 14.76 -23.02 -0.18
C GLY A 350 15.67 -21.98 0.47
N TYR A 351 15.23 -20.72 0.57
CA TYR A 351 15.99 -19.74 1.34
C TYR A 351 15.94 -20.08 2.83
N ASP A 352 17.11 -20.09 3.47
CA ASP A 352 17.20 -20.22 4.91
C ASP A 352 17.10 -18.84 5.57
N GLU A 353 16.00 -18.63 6.28
CA GLU A 353 15.70 -17.39 6.99
C GLU A 353 16.08 -17.46 8.48
N SER A 354 16.73 -18.54 8.94
CA SER A 354 17.06 -18.75 10.36
C SER A 354 18.06 -17.74 10.94
N PHE A 355 18.78 -17.00 10.08
CA PHE A 355 19.69 -15.92 10.49
C PHE A 355 18.92 -14.72 11.11
N VAL A 356 17.61 -14.63 10.89
CA VAL A 356 16.80 -13.53 11.40
C VAL A 356 16.48 -13.77 12.87
N THR A 357 17.09 -12.98 13.74
CA THR A 357 16.62 -12.85 15.12
C THR A 357 15.29 -12.12 15.13
N VAL A 358 14.21 -12.84 15.45
CA VAL A 358 12.89 -12.25 15.66
C VAL A 358 12.90 -11.52 17.00
N LEU A 359 12.85 -10.19 16.94
CA LEU A 359 12.81 -9.34 18.12
C LEU A 359 11.43 -9.36 18.77
N GLU A 360 11.42 -9.19 20.08
CA GLU A 360 10.17 -9.02 20.82
C GLU A 360 9.50 -7.70 20.43
N PRO A 361 8.15 -7.62 20.47
CA PRO A 361 7.41 -6.43 20.05
C PRO A 361 7.92 -5.12 20.70
N ASP A 362 8.25 -5.15 21.99
CA ASP A 362 8.71 -3.97 22.74
C ASP A 362 10.06 -3.43 22.26
N GLU A 363 10.91 -4.27 21.65
CA GLU A 363 12.19 -3.85 21.07
C GLU A 363 12.00 -3.09 19.75
N LEU A 364 10.90 -3.37 19.04
CA LEU A 364 10.54 -2.74 17.77
C LEU A 364 9.61 -1.54 17.93
N ARG A 365 9.00 -1.35 19.10
CA ARG A 365 8.13 -0.21 19.37
C ARG A 365 8.91 1.09 19.32
N VAL A 366 8.35 2.05 18.58
CA VAL A 366 8.88 3.41 18.54
C VAL A 366 8.56 4.11 19.85
N PHE A 367 7.32 4.00 20.31
CA PHE A 367 6.88 4.67 21.53
C PHE A 367 6.96 3.77 22.75
N ASN A 368 7.57 4.30 23.81
CA ASN A 368 7.74 3.63 25.09
C ASN A 368 7.93 4.67 26.21
N LYS A 369 8.28 4.24 27.42
CA LYS A 369 8.50 5.15 28.56
C LYS A 369 9.57 6.23 28.30
N LYS A 370 10.55 5.96 27.43
CA LYS A 370 11.66 6.86 27.10
C LYS A 370 11.42 7.68 25.84
N ASN A 371 10.64 7.15 24.89
CA ASN A 371 10.32 7.84 23.64
C ASN A 371 8.81 8.01 23.54
N GLN A 372 8.31 9.19 23.87
CA GLN A 372 6.89 9.49 23.81
C GLN A 372 6.51 10.08 22.46
N LEU A 373 5.24 9.97 22.09
CA LEU A 373 4.71 10.66 20.92
C LEU A 373 4.92 12.18 21.07
N PRO A 374 5.35 12.90 20.02
CA PRO A 374 5.60 14.33 20.09
C PRO A 374 4.39 15.14 20.59
N ALA A 375 4.65 16.20 21.35
CA ALA A 375 3.62 17.00 22.02
C ALA A 375 2.66 17.72 21.04
N ASN A 376 3.09 17.97 19.81
CA ASN A 376 2.28 18.57 18.75
C ASN A 376 1.42 17.55 17.98
N ALA A 377 1.41 16.27 18.37
CA ALA A 377 0.67 15.25 17.67
C ALA A 377 -0.86 15.45 17.76
N LEU A 378 -1.53 15.40 16.61
CA LEU A 378 -2.97 15.33 16.49
C LEU A 378 -3.47 14.01 17.10
N GLN A 379 -4.46 14.09 17.99
CA GLN A 379 -4.98 12.94 18.71
C GLN A 379 -6.48 12.77 18.51
N GLY A 380 -6.87 11.58 18.06
CA GLY A 380 -8.22 11.16 17.77
C GLY A 380 -8.71 11.57 16.37
N ASN A 381 -9.65 10.78 15.85
CA ASN A 381 -10.22 10.95 14.51
C ASN A 381 -10.73 12.38 14.29
N LYS A 382 -11.40 12.98 15.29
CA LYS A 382 -11.93 14.34 15.20
C LYS A 382 -10.84 15.40 14.95
N ALA A 383 -9.68 15.29 15.60
CA ALA A 383 -8.60 16.25 15.44
C ALA A 383 -7.98 16.15 14.04
N VAL A 384 -7.74 14.93 13.56
CA VAL A 384 -7.19 14.68 12.22
C VAL A 384 -8.17 15.08 11.12
N MET A 385 -9.45 14.69 11.23
CA MET A 385 -10.49 15.10 10.27
C MET A 385 -10.65 16.62 10.22
N LYS A 386 -10.63 17.30 11.38
CA LYS A 386 -10.72 18.77 11.45
C LYS A 386 -9.51 19.43 10.80
N TYR A 387 -8.30 18.89 11.00
CA TYR A 387 -7.09 19.42 10.41
C TYR A 387 -7.10 19.31 8.88
N LEU A 388 -7.43 18.13 8.36
CA LEU A 388 -7.41 17.87 6.92
C LEU A 388 -8.57 18.55 6.19
N ASN A 389 -9.73 18.72 6.85
CA ASN A 389 -10.90 19.37 6.28
C ASN A 389 -11.28 18.81 4.88
N LEU A 390 -11.16 17.49 4.71
CA LEU A 390 -11.49 16.80 3.47
C LEU A 390 -13.00 16.95 3.22
N LYS A 391 -13.37 17.59 2.11
CA LYS A 391 -14.76 17.84 1.70
C LYS A 391 -15.28 16.69 0.89
#